data_AF-A0A2J6I8J1-F1
#
_entry.id   AF-A0A2J6I8J1-F1
#
_cell.length_a   1.000
_cell.length_b   1.000
_cell.length_c   1.000
_cell.angle_alpha   90.00
_cell.angle_beta   90.00
_cell.angle_gamma   90.00
#
_symmetry.space_group_name_H-M   'P 1'
#
loop_
_entity.id
_entity.type
_entity.pdbx_description
1 polymer ?
#
loop_
_entity_poly.entity_id
_entity_poly.type
_entity_poly.pdbx_seq_one_letter_code
_entity_poly.pdbx_strand_id
1 'polypeptide(L)'
;MLNRNIKFFIAGISLIIILLIQACLKSKRPGLPEDVVSVISVSGLNKPQINRFILESMESEDSLKLHACYFIVSNLTSNYSAFYNLIDSSDNIVKINPESFKNLENIILYIDSLENSNGKLIYKADSFSLDFKRLNAKLLTDNLDIAFETYYDNKRYLNYDFETFKEYILPYRVENEVVEPFRKKLGKLYKLDTNIKFRDNIELINNKINSLVKYDERYVLSVESTSTDKLLKKGRGNLESINILKVKGLRSLGIAASIDYTPALSDTNGIYLWTSVLSPDGELILLDIKDGKLRNLLQNSIAKVYRRTFSNDTNSLFATKNIEENTPLFMGDYNYIDVSKSYNFNSTFISKSDTFNKYLYLSVYNYGQWKPIAWSLNENSQIAFNNLADNILYLPVKWQKNRSIAIDYPLILKDNKVEYFKVSGAYEPVKLTNYSPKGKLKANEEYDIYYWDFEWKLIESFKFTNDAYHIELPGNTLYRINNNDPFHYERIFSIKNGEQLFY
;
A
#
# COMPACT_ATOMS: atom_id res chain seq x y z
N MET A 1 10.39 31.55 76.66
CA MET A 1 9.20 31.18 75.86
C MET A 1 9.39 31.37 74.34
N LEU A 2 10.14 32.39 73.88
CA LEU A 2 10.32 32.70 72.45
C LEU A 2 10.89 31.54 71.59
N ASN A 3 11.82 30.76 72.14
CA ASN A 3 12.53 29.70 71.41
C ASN A 3 11.69 28.44 71.14
N ARG A 4 10.59 28.24 71.90
CA ARG A 4 9.67 27.12 71.68
C ARG A 4 8.75 27.40 70.49
N ASN A 5 8.26 28.62 70.38
CA ASN A 5 7.34 29.04 69.32
C ASN A 5 7.99 29.02 67.93
N ILE A 6 9.28 29.36 67.83
CA ILE A 6 10.03 29.29 66.57
C ILE A 6 10.21 27.83 66.10
N LYS A 7 10.48 26.90 67.02
CA LYS A 7 10.58 25.46 66.67
C LYS A 7 9.24 24.88 66.21
N PHE A 8 8.13 25.28 66.83
CA PHE A 8 6.79 24.87 66.37
C PHE A 8 6.43 25.47 65.01
N PHE A 9 6.86 26.70 64.73
CA PHE A 9 6.63 27.37 63.44
C PHE A 9 7.44 26.71 62.31
N ILE A 10 8.71 26.38 62.55
CA ILE A 10 9.58 25.68 61.58
C ILE A 10 9.09 24.25 61.35
N ALA A 11 8.63 23.55 62.40
CA ALA A 11 8.04 22.21 62.28
C ALA A 11 6.72 22.25 61.48
N GLY A 12 5.89 23.28 61.68
CA GLY A 12 4.66 23.49 60.92
C GLY A 12 4.91 23.75 59.43
N ILE A 13 5.90 24.60 59.10
CA ILE A 13 6.30 24.86 57.72
C ILE A 13 6.86 23.59 57.07
N SER A 14 7.69 22.83 57.79
CA SER A 14 8.26 21.57 57.28
C SER A 14 7.16 20.53 57.02
N LEU A 15 6.16 20.45 57.88
CA LEU A 15 5.01 19.56 57.71
C LEU A 15 4.14 19.96 56.50
N ILE A 16 3.93 21.27 56.29
CA ILE A 16 3.21 21.80 55.12
C ILE A 16 3.97 21.50 53.83
N ILE A 17 5.30 21.65 53.83
CA ILE A 17 6.15 21.31 52.67
C ILE A 17 6.10 19.80 52.38
N ILE A 18 6.15 18.95 53.40
CA ILE A 18 6.03 17.49 53.25
C ILE A 18 4.64 17.10 52.72
N LEU A 19 3.57 17.76 53.20
CA LEU A 19 2.20 17.53 52.72
C LEU A 19 2.00 18.02 51.28
N LEU A 20 2.63 19.13 50.87
CA LEU A 20 2.63 19.62 49.49
C LEU A 20 3.41 18.69 48.54
N ILE A 21 4.56 18.16 48.98
CA ILE A 21 5.33 17.17 48.20
C ILE A 21 4.57 15.84 48.07
N GLN A 22 3.89 15.40 49.13
CA GLN A 22 3.01 14.21 49.07
C GLN A 22 1.74 14.42 48.23
N ALA A 23 1.23 15.65 48.14
CA ALA A 23 0.11 15.99 47.25
C ALA A 23 0.54 16.01 45.77
N CYS A 24 1.76 16.48 45.45
CA CYS A 24 2.34 16.40 44.10
C CYS A 24 2.66 14.96 43.69
N LEU A 25 3.07 14.09 44.62
CA LEU A 25 3.33 12.66 44.37
C LEU A 25 2.04 11.81 44.27
N LYS A 26 0.88 12.38 44.61
CA LYS A 26 -0.45 11.74 44.51
C LYS A 26 -1.30 12.29 43.37
N SER A 27 -0.70 12.85 42.32
CA SER A 27 -1.41 12.98 41.04
C SER A 27 -1.81 11.58 40.56
N LYS A 28 -3.09 11.22 40.71
CA LYS A 28 -3.69 10.00 40.15
C LYS A 28 -3.73 9.99 38.62
N ARG A 29 -3.29 11.06 37.96
CA ARG A 29 -3.19 11.11 36.50
C ARG A 29 -1.85 10.47 36.12
N PRO A 30 -1.83 9.32 35.42
CA PRO A 30 -0.60 8.83 34.82
C PRO A 30 -0.01 9.95 33.95
N GLY A 31 1.32 10.10 34.00
CA GLY A 31 2.01 11.01 33.09
C GLY A 31 1.69 10.68 31.63
N LEU A 32 2.01 11.61 30.73
CA LEU A 32 1.87 11.34 29.29
C LEU A 32 2.69 10.09 28.92
N PRO A 33 2.14 9.19 28.08
CA PRO A 33 2.89 8.06 27.54
C PRO A 33 4.19 8.50 26.85
N GLU A 34 5.22 7.66 26.92
CA GLU A 34 6.57 8.01 26.43
C GLU A 34 6.59 8.27 24.91
N ASP A 35 5.85 7.48 24.15
CA ASP A 35 5.64 7.66 22.72
C ASP A 35 4.95 9.00 22.39
N VAL A 36 3.93 9.40 23.16
CA VAL A 36 3.28 10.72 23.05
C VAL A 36 4.26 11.85 23.35
N VAL A 37 5.06 11.73 24.41
CA VAL A 37 6.10 12.72 24.76
C VAL A 37 7.13 12.85 23.64
N SER A 38 7.52 11.73 23.03
CA SER A 38 8.48 11.72 21.93
C SER A 38 7.99 12.55 20.74
N VAL A 39 6.72 12.40 20.35
CA VAL A 39 6.12 13.17 19.25
C VAL A 39 6.06 14.66 19.60
N ILE A 40 5.59 15.01 20.79
CA ILE A 40 5.53 16.39 21.26
C ILE A 40 6.91 17.07 21.20
N SER A 41 7.97 16.33 21.53
CA SER A 41 9.34 16.85 21.52
C SER A 41 9.84 17.22 20.13
N VAL A 42 9.41 16.51 19.09
CA VAL A 42 9.85 16.73 17.69
C VAL A 42 8.90 17.63 16.89
N SER A 43 7.72 17.96 17.42
CA SER A 43 6.69 18.78 16.74
C SER A 43 7.03 20.26 16.54
N GLY A 44 8.11 20.76 17.14
CA GLY A 44 8.56 22.13 16.97
C GLY A 44 7.45 23.16 17.23
N LEU A 45 7.19 24.03 16.25
CA LEU A 45 6.17 25.09 16.34
C LEU A 45 4.73 24.54 16.46
N ASN A 46 4.48 23.28 16.12
CA ASN A 46 3.14 22.67 16.19
C ASN A 46 2.80 22.08 17.57
N LYS A 47 3.76 22.07 18.50
CA LYS A 47 3.56 21.58 19.88
C LYS A 47 2.30 22.13 20.58
N PRO A 48 1.95 23.43 20.47
CA PRO A 48 0.71 23.94 21.08
C PRO A 48 -0.56 23.28 20.55
N GLN A 49 -0.60 22.89 19.27
CA GLN A 49 -1.76 22.22 18.68
C GLN A 49 -1.93 20.80 19.23
N ILE A 50 -0.83 20.05 19.33
CA ILE A 50 -0.87 18.69 19.89
C ILE A 50 -1.26 18.72 21.37
N ASN A 51 -0.66 19.63 22.15
CA ASN A 51 -1.01 19.78 23.56
C ASN A 51 -2.48 20.17 23.74
N ARG A 52 -3.01 21.05 22.88
CA ARG A 52 -4.42 21.43 22.91
C ARG A 52 -5.34 20.24 22.65
N PHE A 53 -5.03 19.42 21.64
CA PHE A 53 -5.80 18.20 21.35
C PHE A 53 -5.83 17.23 22.54
N ILE A 54 -4.68 17.06 23.21
CA ILE A 54 -4.57 16.22 24.41
C ILE A 54 -5.38 16.81 25.57
N LEU A 55 -5.28 18.12 25.83
CA LEU A 55 -6.01 18.79 26.90
C LEU A 55 -7.52 18.68 26.70
N GLU A 56 -8.02 18.95 25.49
CA GLU A 56 -9.45 18.80 25.15
C GLU A 56 -9.91 17.34 25.37
N SER A 57 -9.06 16.35 25.08
CA SER A 57 -9.37 14.94 25.33
C SER A 57 -9.35 14.56 26.82
N MET A 58 -8.52 15.22 27.64
CA MET A 58 -8.45 15.02 29.09
C MET A 58 -9.66 15.59 29.84
N GLU A 59 -10.39 16.51 29.22
CA GLU A 59 -11.64 17.07 29.77
C GLU A 59 -12.83 16.11 29.61
N SER A 60 -12.70 15.06 28.79
CA SER A 60 -13.74 14.06 28.62
C SER A 60 -13.83 13.10 29.82
N GLU A 61 -15.06 12.77 30.23
CA GLU A 61 -15.33 11.71 31.20
C GLU A 61 -15.10 10.29 30.62
N ASP A 62 -15.06 10.17 29.29
CA ASP A 62 -14.79 8.91 28.61
C ASP A 62 -13.28 8.65 28.52
N SER A 63 -12.79 7.76 29.38
CA SER A 63 -11.38 7.37 29.39
C SER A 63 -10.88 6.83 28.05
N LEU A 64 -11.75 6.24 27.21
CA LEU A 64 -11.34 5.73 25.90
C LEU A 64 -10.97 6.87 24.94
N LYS A 65 -11.60 8.04 25.05
CA LYS A 65 -11.24 9.22 24.23
C LYS A 65 -9.79 9.63 24.45
N LEU A 66 -9.33 9.65 25.71
CA LEU A 66 -7.94 9.97 26.02
C LEU A 66 -6.96 8.93 25.46
N HIS A 67 -7.30 7.64 25.55
CA HIS A 67 -6.46 6.58 24.96
C HIS A 67 -6.43 6.64 23.42
N ALA A 68 -7.55 6.94 22.78
CA ALA A 68 -7.63 7.16 21.34
C ALA A 68 -6.84 8.42 20.90
N CYS A 69 -6.88 9.49 21.70
CA CYS A 69 -6.06 10.67 21.50
C CYS A 69 -4.56 10.32 21.55
N TYR A 70 -4.12 9.60 22.57
CA TYR A 70 -2.73 9.16 22.69
C TYR A 70 -2.30 8.29 21.50
N PHE A 71 -3.15 7.36 21.07
CA PHE A 71 -2.89 6.55 19.88
C PHE A 71 -2.75 7.39 18.60
N ILE A 72 -3.59 8.40 18.41
CA ILE A 72 -3.43 9.34 17.29
C ILE A 72 -2.07 10.05 17.39
N VAL A 73 -1.76 10.62 18.55
CA VAL A 73 -0.55 11.43 18.74
C VAL A 73 0.71 10.60 18.54
N SER A 74 0.80 9.40 19.11
CA SER A 74 1.99 8.56 19.00
C SER A 74 2.30 8.07 17.58
N ASN A 75 1.32 8.10 16.68
CA ASN A 75 1.49 7.70 15.28
C ASN A 75 1.63 8.88 14.30
N LEU A 76 1.65 10.14 14.78
CA LEU A 76 1.78 11.31 13.88
C LEU A 76 3.12 11.40 13.15
N THR A 77 4.17 10.76 13.67
CA THR A 77 5.53 10.82 13.09
C THR A 77 5.70 9.95 11.86
N SER A 78 4.94 8.86 11.74
CA SER A 78 4.95 7.99 10.56
C SER A 78 4.01 8.49 9.45
N ASN A 79 3.05 9.36 9.78
CA ASN A 79 2.02 9.82 8.86
C ASN A 79 2.36 11.18 8.21
N TYR A 80 2.17 11.27 6.90
CA TYR A 80 2.46 12.46 6.10
C TYR A 80 1.64 12.50 4.81
N SER A 81 1.40 13.71 4.27
CA SER A 81 0.96 13.85 2.87
C SER A 81 2.15 13.94 1.93
N ALA A 82 2.09 13.25 0.79
CA ALA A 82 3.11 13.27 -0.25
C ALA A 82 2.62 14.04 -1.48
N PHE A 83 3.49 14.87 -2.05
CA PHE A 83 3.23 15.60 -3.27
C PHE A 83 4.21 15.14 -4.34
N TYR A 84 3.69 14.73 -5.49
CA TYR A 84 4.49 14.24 -6.60
C TYR A 84 4.33 15.13 -7.83
N ASN A 85 5.40 15.21 -8.61
CA ASN A 85 5.37 15.77 -9.95
C ASN A 85 5.83 14.70 -10.94
N LEU A 86 5.24 14.72 -12.14
CA LEU A 86 5.80 14.03 -13.30
C LEU A 86 6.83 14.97 -13.92
N ILE A 87 8.07 14.51 -14.07
CA ILE A 87 9.16 15.31 -14.63
C ILE A 87 9.83 14.61 -15.81
N ASP A 88 10.41 15.38 -16.72
CA ASP A 88 11.28 14.87 -17.79
C ASP A 88 12.73 14.66 -17.33
N SER A 89 13.60 14.24 -18.25
CA SER A 89 15.02 14.00 -17.94
C SER A 89 15.82 15.29 -17.67
N SER A 90 15.22 16.46 -17.89
CA SER A 90 15.76 17.78 -17.58
C SER A 90 15.13 18.39 -16.33
N ASP A 91 14.43 17.60 -15.51
CA ASP A 91 13.70 18.03 -14.31
C ASP A 91 12.54 19.02 -14.58
N ASN A 92 12.08 19.18 -15.83
CA ASN A 92 10.91 20.02 -16.11
C ASN A 92 9.61 19.31 -15.72
N ILE A 93 8.70 20.03 -15.07
CA ILE A 93 7.38 19.49 -14.70
C ILE A 93 6.50 19.31 -15.95
N VAL A 94 6.05 18.09 -16.17
CA VAL A 94 5.12 17.70 -17.22
C VAL A 94 3.71 17.58 -16.64
N LYS A 95 2.78 18.41 -17.14
CA LYS A 95 1.37 18.35 -16.73
C LYS A 95 0.54 17.64 -17.78
N ILE A 96 -0.07 16.52 -17.39
CA ILE A 96 -1.02 15.79 -18.23
C ILE A 96 -2.43 16.12 -17.73
N ASN A 97 -3.28 16.68 -18.59
CA ASN A 97 -4.71 16.83 -18.31
C ASN A 97 -5.47 15.63 -18.88
N PRO A 98 -5.94 14.68 -18.05
CA PRO A 98 -6.64 13.48 -18.52
C PRO A 98 -7.90 13.78 -19.35
N GLU A 99 -8.55 14.92 -19.12
CA GLU A 99 -9.80 15.31 -19.81
C GLU A 99 -9.57 15.72 -21.26
N SER A 100 -8.32 16.03 -21.63
CA SER A 100 -7.93 16.34 -23.00
C SER A 100 -7.79 15.10 -23.90
N PHE A 101 -7.90 13.89 -23.33
CA PHE A 101 -7.69 12.63 -24.05
C PHE A 101 -8.95 11.77 -24.09
N LYS A 102 -9.10 10.99 -25.16
CA LYS A 102 -10.24 10.09 -25.38
C LYS A 102 -10.22 8.88 -24.44
N ASN A 103 -9.04 8.27 -24.27
CA ASN A 103 -8.81 7.05 -23.51
C ASN A 103 -7.35 7.00 -23.02
N LEU A 104 -6.96 5.93 -22.31
CA LEU A 104 -5.59 5.75 -21.83
C LEU A 104 -4.58 5.57 -22.98
N GLU A 105 -4.96 4.89 -24.06
CA GLU A 105 -4.10 4.67 -25.24
C GLU A 105 -3.59 5.99 -25.83
N ASN A 106 -4.46 6.98 -25.99
CA ASN A 106 -4.09 8.32 -26.44
C ASN A 106 -3.13 9.05 -25.47
N ILE A 107 -3.22 8.78 -24.17
CA ILE A 107 -2.30 9.36 -23.16
C ILE A 107 -0.92 8.71 -23.28
N ILE A 108 -0.88 7.39 -23.47
CA ILE A 108 0.37 6.65 -23.65
C ILE A 108 1.12 7.15 -24.88
N LEU A 109 0.45 7.28 -26.03
CA LEU A 109 1.06 7.87 -27.24
C LEU A 109 1.63 9.27 -27.02
N TYR A 110 0.90 10.08 -26.26
CA TYR A 110 1.36 11.42 -25.94
C TYR A 110 2.61 11.38 -25.06
N ILE A 111 2.66 10.49 -24.08
CA ILE A 111 3.84 10.26 -23.24
C ILE A 111 5.01 9.74 -24.07
N ASP A 112 4.80 8.75 -24.93
CA ASP A 112 5.88 8.21 -25.77
C ASP A 112 6.49 9.30 -26.66
N SER A 113 5.63 10.18 -27.21
CA SER A 113 6.07 11.36 -27.97
C SER A 113 6.88 12.34 -27.12
N LEU A 114 6.47 12.57 -25.86
CA LEU A 114 7.23 13.38 -24.91
C LEU A 114 8.55 12.73 -24.51
N GLU A 115 8.59 11.42 -24.28
CA GLU A 115 9.81 10.70 -23.90
C GLU A 115 10.82 10.67 -25.04
N ASN A 116 10.36 10.54 -26.29
CA ASN A 116 11.21 10.61 -27.48
C ASN A 116 11.85 11.99 -27.68
N SER A 117 11.21 13.06 -27.21
CA SER A 117 11.68 14.45 -27.37
C SER A 117 12.47 14.97 -26.18
N ASN A 118 12.04 14.63 -24.96
CA ASN A 118 12.50 15.25 -23.71
C ASN A 118 13.18 14.25 -22.75
N GLY A 119 13.31 12.99 -23.18
CA GLY A 119 13.80 11.89 -22.34
C GLY A 119 12.74 11.33 -21.40
N LYS A 120 13.10 10.26 -20.70
CA LYS A 120 12.18 9.47 -19.86
C LYS A 120 11.44 10.33 -18.84
N LEU A 121 10.13 10.09 -18.70
CA LEU A 121 9.31 10.70 -17.65
C LEU A 121 9.38 9.87 -16.37
N ILE A 122 9.56 10.53 -15.24
CA ILE A 122 9.59 9.88 -13.93
C ILE A 122 8.74 10.63 -12.91
N TYR A 123 8.12 9.87 -12.00
CA TYR A 123 7.51 10.44 -10.81
C TYR A 123 8.60 10.83 -9.81
N LYS A 124 8.59 12.10 -9.40
CA LYS A 124 9.49 12.63 -8.37
C LYS A 124 8.67 13.17 -7.22
N ALA A 125 9.01 12.74 -6.01
CA ALA A 125 8.48 13.36 -4.81
C ALA A 125 8.98 14.81 -4.75
N ASP A 126 8.06 15.76 -4.78
CA ASP A 126 8.32 17.19 -4.73
C ASP A 126 8.51 17.64 -3.29
N SER A 127 7.54 17.32 -2.44
CA SER A 127 7.56 17.69 -1.03
C SER A 127 6.71 16.74 -0.17
N PHE A 128 6.95 16.81 1.13
CA PHE A 128 6.18 16.08 2.14
C PHE A 128 5.62 17.05 3.18
N SER A 129 4.40 16.78 3.62
CA SER A 129 3.74 17.49 4.72
C SER A 129 3.62 16.55 5.91
N LEU A 130 4.55 16.65 6.86
CA LEU A 130 4.60 15.80 8.05
C LEU A 130 3.48 16.20 9.04
N ASP A 131 2.68 15.23 9.47
CA ASP A 131 1.47 15.49 10.26
C ASP A 131 1.79 16.11 11.63
N PHE A 132 2.78 15.55 12.33
CA PHE A 132 3.22 16.05 13.64
C PHE A 132 3.70 17.52 13.62
N LYS A 133 4.02 18.07 12.44
CA LYS A 133 4.45 19.47 12.26
C LYS A 133 3.35 20.41 11.76
N ARG A 134 2.22 19.91 11.26
CA ARG A 134 1.22 20.76 10.56
C ARG A 134 -0.24 20.54 10.95
N LEU A 135 -0.60 19.41 11.57
CA LEU A 135 -2.00 19.17 11.94
C LEU A 135 -2.46 20.11 13.05
N ASN A 136 -3.70 20.58 12.90
CA ASN A 136 -4.38 21.48 13.82
C ASN A 136 -5.21 20.68 14.84
N ALA A 137 -5.19 21.12 16.10
CA ALA A 137 -5.98 20.55 17.19
C ALA A 137 -7.45 20.40 16.80
N LYS A 138 -8.05 21.44 16.20
CA LYS A 138 -9.47 21.43 15.84
C LYS A 138 -9.83 20.27 14.90
N LEU A 139 -8.98 19.96 13.92
CA LEU A 139 -9.24 18.86 12.98
C LEU A 139 -9.19 17.51 13.70
N LEU A 140 -8.22 17.34 14.61
CA LEU A 140 -8.04 16.12 15.39
C LEU A 140 -9.21 15.92 16.39
N THR A 141 -9.61 16.97 17.10
CA THR A 141 -10.74 16.96 18.03
C THR A 141 -12.05 16.66 17.30
N ASP A 142 -12.35 17.38 16.20
CA ASP A 142 -13.56 17.12 15.41
C ASP A 142 -13.58 15.67 14.87
N ASN A 143 -12.42 15.14 14.44
CA ASN A 143 -12.31 13.74 13.99
C ASN A 143 -12.57 12.75 15.13
N LEU A 144 -11.97 12.97 16.30
CA LEU A 144 -12.10 12.13 17.48
C LEU A 144 -13.56 12.08 17.93
N ASP A 145 -14.19 13.24 18.12
CA ASP A 145 -15.55 13.32 18.62
C ASP A 145 -16.55 12.63 17.69
N ILE A 146 -16.50 12.90 16.37
CA ILE A 146 -17.41 12.27 15.42
C ILE A 146 -17.15 10.75 15.30
N ALA A 147 -15.89 10.32 15.42
CA ALA A 147 -15.58 8.89 15.45
C ALA A 147 -16.23 8.21 16.68
N PHE A 148 -16.16 8.83 17.86
CA PHE A 148 -16.80 8.31 19.07
C PHE A 148 -18.33 8.38 19.03
N GLU A 149 -18.91 9.44 18.48
CA GLU A 149 -20.37 9.54 18.23
C GLU A 149 -20.84 8.31 17.45
N THR A 150 -20.23 8.05 16.28
CA THR A 150 -20.61 6.90 15.44
C THR A 150 -20.28 5.54 16.07
N TYR A 151 -19.20 5.44 16.85
CA TYR A 151 -18.83 4.22 17.56
C TYR A 151 -19.87 3.84 18.62
N TYR A 152 -20.39 4.81 19.37
CA TYR A 152 -21.40 4.57 20.40
C TYR A 152 -22.80 4.44 19.85
N ASP A 153 -23.21 5.34 18.94
CA ASP A 153 -24.55 5.33 18.34
C ASP A 153 -24.84 3.98 17.64
N ASN A 154 -23.82 3.42 16.97
CA ASN A 154 -23.93 2.16 16.26
C ASN A 154 -23.42 0.95 17.05
N LYS A 155 -23.09 1.09 18.35
CA LYS A 155 -22.42 0.04 19.14
C LYS A 155 -23.20 -1.28 19.14
N ARG A 156 -24.53 -1.22 19.21
CA ARG A 156 -25.40 -2.41 19.19
C ARG A 156 -25.31 -3.20 17.88
N TYR A 157 -25.09 -2.51 16.77
CA TYR A 157 -25.06 -3.12 15.44
C TYR A 157 -23.64 -3.52 15.01
N LEU A 158 -22.66 -2.65 15.26
CA LEU A 158 -21.29 -2.81 14.79
C LEU A 158 -20.37 -3.47 15.83
N ASN A 159 -20.65 -3.33 17.12
CA ASN A 159 -19.95 -3.96 18.25
C ASN A 159 -18.43 -4.19 18.14
N TYR A 160 -17.68 -3.29 17.48
CA TYR A 160 -16.22 -3.43 17.36
C TYR A 160 -15.54 -3.28 18.72
N ASP A 161 -14.45 -4.01 18.92
CA ASP A 161 -13.53 -3.76 20.03
C ASP A 161 -12.78 -2.43 19.84
N PHE A 162 -12.08 -2.02 20.90
CA PHE A 162 -11.41 -0.73 20.91
C PHE A 162 -10.14 -0.70 20.04
N GLU A 163 -9.47 -1.84 19.83
CA GLU A 163 -8.28 -1.92 18.97
C GLU A 163 -8.66 -1.76 17.50
N THR A 164 -9.71 -2.45 17.06
CA THR A 164 -10.31 -2.31 15.73
C THR A 164 -10.81 -0.89 15.50
N PHE A 165 -11.40 -0.27 16.52
CA PHE A 165 -11.80 1.13 16.46
C PHE A 165 -10.60 2.06 16.22
N LYS A 166 -9.54 1.94 17.03
CA LYS A 166 -8.33 2.76 16.89
C LYS A 166 -7.68 2.60 15.50
N GLU A 167 -7.56 1.38 15.02
CA GLU A 167 -6.78 1.09 13.81
C GLU A 167 -7.57 1.33 12.51
N TYR A 168 -8.87 1.01 12.49
CA TYR A 168 -9.64 0.93 11.23
C TYR A 168 -10.86 1.86 11.16
N ILE A 169 -11.21 2.55 12.25
CA ILE A 169 -12.35 3.49 12.28
C ILE A 169 -11.88 4.92 12.58
N LEU A 170 -11.12 5.11 13.66
CA LEU A 170 -10.64 6.38 14.19
C LEU A 170 -9.74 7.22 13.27
N PRO A 171 -8.86 6.64 12.41
CA PRO A 171 -7.87 7.44 11.70
C PRO A 171 -8.48 8.52 10.81
N TYR A 172 -7.88 9.71 10.84
CA TYR A 172 -8.31 10.89 10.06
C TYR A 172 -7.84 10.87 8.60
N ARG A 173 -7.10 9.83 8.20
CA ARG A 173 -6.59 9.62 6.85
C ARG A 173 -6.54 8.13 6.51
N VAL A 174 -6.34 7.80 5.25
CA VAL A 174 -6.28 6.42 4.74
C VAL A 174 -4.87 6.04 4.29
N GLU A 175 -4.20 6.96 3.60
CA GLU A 175 -2.87 6.80 3.03
C GLU A 175 -2.13 8.15 3.17
N ASN A 176 -1.37 8.56 2.15
CA ASN A 176 -0.62 9.81 2.11
C ASN A 176 -1.39 10.94 1.41
N GLU A 177 -2.73 10.88 1.37
CA GLU A 177 -3.55 11.93 0.76
C GLU A 177 -3.45 13.25 1.53
N VAL A 178 -3.87 14.36 0.92
CA VAL A 178 -4.01 15.62 1.68
C VAL A 178 -5.09 15.46 2.75
N VAL A 179 -4.73 15.72 4.01
CA VAL A 179 -5.66 15.60 5.14
C VAL A 179 -6.79 16.63 5.02
N GLU A 180 -8.03 16.16 5.17
CA GLU A 180 -9.24 16.97 5.10
C GLU A 180 -10.32 16.45 6.07
N PRO A 181 -11.21 17.30 6.60
CA PRO A 181 -12.37 16.83 7.36
C PRO A 181 -13.37 16.10 6.43
N PHE A 182 -13.63 14.81 6.68
CA PHE A 182 -14.55 14.02 5.84
C PHE A 182 -15.77 13.48 6.59
N ARG A 183 -15.66 13.15 7.89
CA ARG A 183 -16.68 12.38 8.62
C ARG A 183 -18.06 13.02 8.57
N LYS A 184 -18.17 14.28 8.97
CA LYS A 184 -19.45 15.01 9.00
C LYS A 184 -20.15 15.07 7.65
N LYS A 185 -19.37 15.23 6.56
CA LYS A 185 -19.91 15.32 5.21
C LYS A 185 -20.37 13.95 4.71
N LEU A 186 -19.50 12.94 4.80
CA LEU A 186 -19.79 11.62 4.28
C LEU A 186 -20.83 10.88 5.12
N GLY A 187 -20.86 11.09 6.44
CA GLY A 187 -21.87 10.53 7.34
C GLY A 187 -23.28 11.12 7.12
N LYS A 188 -23.39 12.29 6.47
CA LYS A 188 -24.68 12.81 5.97
C LYS A 188 -25.06 12.23 4.61
N LEU A 189 -24.06 11.93 3.79
CA LEU A 189 -24.27 11.42 2.44
C LEU A 189 -24.68 9.95 2.44
N TYR A 190 -24.09 9.15 3.34
CA TYR A 190 -24.37 7.72 3.50
C TYR A 190 -25.16 7.47 4.78
N LYS A 191 -25.82 6.32 4.86
CA LYS A 191 -26.59 5.92 6.05
C LYS A 191 -26.33 4.45 6.33
N LEU A 192 -26.36 4.10 7.60
CA LEU A 192 -26.33 2.74 8.09
C LEU A 192 -27.75 2.33 8.49
N ASP A 193 -28.31 1.30 7.87
CA ASP A 193 -29.61 0.74 8.26
C ASP A 193 -29.38 -0.46 9.19
N THR A 194 -29.59 -0.26 10.49
CA THR A 194 -29.32 -1.31 11.48
C THR A 194 -30.36 -2.45 11.47
N ASN A 195 -31.37 -2.40 10.60
CA ASN A 195 -32.39 -3.44 10.46
C ASN A 195 -32.07 -4.49 9.40
N ILE A 196 -31.03 -4.27 8.57
CA ILE A 196 -30.61 -5.22 7.53
C ILE A 196 -29.27 -5.87 7.89
N LYS A 197 -28.86 -6.91 7.14
CA LYS A 197 -27.58 -7.58 7.36
C LYS A 197 -26.41 -6.62 7.07
N PHE A 198 -25.31 -6.83 7.79
CA PHE A 198 -24.11 -5.99 7.64
C PHE A 198 -23.61 -5.97 6.19
N ARG A 199 -23.48 -7.15 5.57
CA ARG A 199 -23.09 -7.29 4.16
C ARG A 199 -24.01 -6.50 3.21
N ASP A 200 -25.32 -6.53 3.42
CA ASP A 200 -26.27 -5.78 2.59
C ASP A 200 -26.07 -4.26 2.71
N ASN A 201 -25.80 -3.76 3.93
CA ASN A 201 -25.41 -2.35 4.12
C ASN A 201 -24.15 -2.00 3.34
N ILE A 202 -23.10 -2.84 3.45
CA ILE A 202 -21.83 -2.60 2.78
C ILE A 202 -22.02 -2.57 1.25
N GLU A 203 -22.81 -3.48 0.70
CA GLU A 203 -23.13 -3.50 -0.73
C GLU A 203 -23.91 -2.24 -1.16
N LEU A 204 -24.91 -1.80 -0.40
CA LEU A 204 -25.67 -0.58 -0.68
C LEU A 204 -24.77 0.67 -0.66
N ILE A 205 -23.88 0.78 0.34
CA ILE A 205 -22.94 1.89 0.44
C ILE A 205 -21.95 1.85 -0.73
N ASN A 206 -21.35 0.69 -1.03
CA ASN A 206 -20.42 0.53 -2.14
C ASN A 206 -21.07 0.87 -3.49
N ASN A 207 -22.30 0.39 -3.72
CA ASN A 207 -23.07 0.68 -4.92
C ASN A 207 -23.38 2.17 -5.07
N LYS A 208 -23.72 2.85 -3.96
CA LYS A 208 -23.94 4.30 -3.97
C LYS A 208 -22.65 5.05 -4.29
N ILE A 209 -21.52 4.69 -3.70
CA ILE A 209 -20.23 5.32 -4.00
C ILE A 209 -19.85 5.12 -5.47
N ASN A 210 -19.91 3.88 -5.97
CA ASN A 210 -19.62 3.54 -7.36
C ASN A 210 -20.60 4.20 -8.36
N SER A 211 -21.78 4.63 -7.92
CA SER A 211 -22.73 5.41 -8.74
C SER A 211 -22.35 6.89 -8.84
N LEU A 212 -21.70 7.44 -7.80
CA LEU A 212 -21.31 8.84 -7.71
C LEU A 212 -19.95 9.09 -8.37
N VAL A 213 -19.01 8.15 -8.24
CA VAL A 213 -17.65 8.27 -8.77
C VAL A 213 -17.29 7.02 -9.56
N LYS A 214 -17.05 7.18 -10.87
CA LYS A 214 -16.64 6.09 -11.76
C LYS A 214 -15.12 6.00 -11.89
N TYR A 215 -14.61 4.79 -12.02
CA TYR A 215 -13.21 4.62 -12.43
C TYR A 215 -13.01 5.11 -13.86
N ASP A 216 -11.92 5.85 -14.07
CA ASP A 216 -11.52 6.35 -15.37
C ASP A 216 -10.00 6.18 -15.51
N GLU A 217 -9.60 5.24 -16.36
CA GLU A 217 -8.20 4.85 -16.56
C GLU A 217 -7.29 5.99 -17.03
N ARG A 218 -7.88 7.06 -17.59
CA ARG A 218 -7.11 8.27 -17.98
C ARG A 218 -6.44 8.94 -16.79
N TYR A 219 -6.92 8.68 -15.57
CA TYR A 219 -6.37 9.21 -14.33
C TYR A 219 -5.26 8.36 -13.72
N VAL A 220 -4.90 7.22 -14.32
CA VAL A 220 -3.86 6.32 -13.77
C VAL A 220 -2.52 7.04 -13.58
N LEU A 221 -2.22 8.02 -14.42
CA LEU A 221 -0.96 8.77 -14.35
C LEU A 221 -1.07 10.11 -13.61
N SER A 222 -2.24 10.41 -13.03
CA SER A 222 -2.46 11.66 -12.29
C SER A 222 -1.68 11.64 -10.97
N VAL A 223 -0.89 12.68 -10.75
CA VAL A 223 -0.10 12.89 -9.51
C VAL A 223 -0.82 13.69 -8.44
N GLU A 224 -1.92 14.36 -8.80
CA GLU A 224 -2.62 15.26 -7.89
C GLU A 224 -3.52 14.50 -6.92
N SER A 225 -3.21 14.60 -5.61
CA SER A 225 -4.13 14.18 -4.56
C SER A 225 -5.44 14.95 -4.68
N THR A 226 -6.53 14.22 -4.99
CA THR A 226 -7.84 14.81 -5.22
C THR A 226 -8.65 14.82 -3.91
N SER A 227 -9.05 16.01 -3.46
CA SER A 227 -9.93 16.13 -2.28
C SER A 227 -11.28 15.44 -2.50
N THR A 228 -11.92 15.00 -1.42
CA THR A 228 -13.25 14.35 -1.46
C THR A 228 -14.25 15.18 -2.27
N ASP A 229 -14.23 16.50 -2.09
CA ASP A 229 -15.13 17.44 -2.75
C ASP A 229 -14.90 17.53 -4.26
N LYS A 230 -13.63 17.60 -4.67
CA LYS A 230 -13.27 17.62 -6.08
C LYS A 230 -13.65 16.29 -6.75
N LEU A 231 -13.36 15.17 -6.08
CA LEU A 231 -13.66 13.83 -6.61
C LEU A 231 -15.16 13.62 -6.82
N LEU A 232 -15.98 13.95 -5.82
CA LEU A 232 -17.44 13.85 -5.90
C LEU A 232 -18.02 14.78 -6.97
N LYS A 233 -17.52 16.02 -7.07
CA LYS A 233 -17.97 16.97 -8.11
C LYS A 233 -17.63 16.49 -9.51
N LYS A 234 -16.44 15.90 -9.67
CA LYS A 234 -15.93 15.40 -10.94
C LYS A 234 -16.61 14.11 -11.39
N GLY A 235 -17.07 13.31 -10.43
CA GLY A 235 -17.77 12.04 -10.66
C GLY A 235 -16.92 10.95 -11.29
N ARG A 236 -15.59 11.12 -11.35
CA ARG A 236 -14.64 10.12 -11.83
C ARG A 236 -13.24 10.32 -11.24
N GLY A 237 -12.47 9.25 -11.13
CA GLY A 237 -11.10 9.27 -10.62
C GLY A 237 -10.33 7.97 -10.87
N ASN A 238 -9.10 7.93 -10.36
CA ASN A 238 -8.24 6.75 -10.38
C ASN A 238 -8.62 5.74 -9.27
N LEU A 239 -7.97 4.58 -9.28
CA LEU A 239 -8.24 3.49 -8.34
C LEU A 239 -7.99 3.90 -6.88
N GLU A 240 -6.87 4.61 -6.63
CA GLU A 240 -6.48 5.13 -5.31
C GLU A 240 -7.55 6.06 -4.73
N SER A 241 -7.90 7.14 -5.44
CA SER A 241 -8.86 8.16 -4.98
C SER A 241 -10.23 7.56 -4.66
N ILE A 242 -10.69 6.59 -5.46
CA ILE A 242 -11.98 5.92 -5.24
C ILE A 242 -11.94 5.06 -3.98
N ASN A 243 -10.88 4.29 -3.76
CA ASN A 243 -10.76 3.45 -2.57
C ASN A 243 -10.57 4.28 -1.29
N ILE A 244 -9.82 5.39 -1.35
CA ILE A 244 -9.73 6.36 -0.24
C ILE A 244 -11.13 6.91 0.10
N LEU A 245 -11.92 7.30 -0.90
CA LEU A 245 -13.29 7.76 -0.69
C LEU A 245 -14.18 6.69 -0.04
N LYS A 246 -14.05 5.43 -0.45
CA LYS A 246 -14.78 4.29 0.15
C LYS A 246 -14.44 4.11 1.61
N VAL A 247 -13.15 4.06 1.95
CA VAL A 247 -12.71 3.94 3.35
C VAL A 247 -13.20 5.14 4.17
N LYS A 248 -13.02 6.38 3.69
CA LYS A 248 -13.53 7.58 4.36
C LYS A 248 -15.05 7.52 4.57
N GLY A 249 -15.80 7.06 3.57
CA GLY A 249 -17.25 6.89 3.63
C GLY A 249 -17.68 5.88 4.69
N LEU A 250 -17.05 4.71 4.72
CA LEU A 250 -17.32 3.65 5.70
C LEU A 250 -16.96 4.09 7.13
N ARG A 251 -15.76 4.66 7.32
CA ARG A 251 -15.32 5.17 8.62
C ARG A 251 -16.22 6.29 9.15
N SER A 252 -16.80 7.11 8.26
CA SER A 252 -17.78 8.13 8.64
C SER A 252 -19.09 7.59 9.23
N LEU A 253 -19.34 6.29 9.09
CA LEU A 253 -20.49 5.57 9.68
C LEU A 253 -20.07 4.68 10.85
N GLY A 254 -18.81 4.76 11.30
CA GLY A 254 -18.25 3.88 12.34
C GLY A 254 -17.86 2.48 11.85
N ILE A 255 -17.79 2.24 10.53
CA ILE A 255 -17.46 0.93 9.96
C ILE A 255 -15.95 0.81 9.79
N ALA A 256 -15.38 -0.30 10.27
CA ALA A 256 -13.95 -0.61 10.16
C ALA A 256 -13.57 -0.92 8.71
N ALA A 257 -12.67 -0.12 8.14
CA ALA A 257 -12.24 -0.29 6.75
C ALA A 257 -10.78 0.15 6.54
N SER A 258 -10.13 -0.46 5.55
CA SER A 258 -8.81 -0.07 5.06
C SER A 258 -8.66 -0.30 3.55
N ILE A 259 -7.47 -0.01 3.04
CA ILE A 259 -7.05 -0.37 1.69
C ILE A 259 -6.14 -1.59 1.78
N ASP A 260 -6.47 -2.63 1.02
CA ASP A 260 -5.58 -3.74 0.74
C ASP A 260 -5.04 -3.59 -0.68
N TYR A 261 -3.79 -4.00 -0.92
CA TYR A 261 -3.14 -3.85 -2.22
C TYR A 261 -2.13 -4.95 -2.50
N THR A 262 -1.88 -5.19 -3.79
CA THR A 262 -0.72 -5.93 -4.29
C THR A 262 0.27 -4.95 -4.92
N PRO A 263 1.57 -5.02 -4.58
CA PRO A 263 2.57 -4.10 -5.14
C PRO A 263 2.87 -4.31 -6.61
N ALA A 264 2.58 -5.50 -7.13
CA ALA A 264 2.67 -5.84 -8.55
C ALA A 264 1.78 -7.06 -8.81
N LEU A 265 0.98 -6.99 -9.88
CA LEU A 265 0.28 -8.16 -10.41
C LEU A 265 1.29 -9.13 -11.05
N SER A 266 1.04 -10.42 -10.90
CA SER A 266 1.94 -11.46 -11.38
C SER A 266 1.78 -11.74 -12.86
N ASP A 267 0.55 -11.71 -13.40
CA ASP A 267 0.16 -12.14 -14.77
C ASP A 267 -0.12 -10.99 -15.76
N THR A 268 -0.17 -9.77 -15.25
CA THR A 268 -0.39 -8.56 -16.02
C THR A 268 0.41 -7.41 -15.42
N ASN A 269 0.55 -6.33 -16.17
CA ASN A 269 1.21 -5.13 -15.68
C ASN A 269 0.29 -4.33 -14.76
N GLY A 270 0.89 -3.63 -13.81
CA GLY A 270 0.19 -2.76 -12.88
C GLY A 270 0.22 -3.24 -11.43
N ILE A 271 -0.24 -2.35 -10.57
CA ILE A 271 -0.58 -2.63 -9.18
C ILE A 271 -2.10 -2.78 -9.08
N TYR A 272 -2.59 -3.30 -7.96
CA TYR A 272 -4.03 -3.27 -7.70
C TYR A 272 -4.30 -3.03 -6.23
N LEU A 273 -5.32 -2.23 -5.94
CA LEU A 273 -5.73 -1.88 -4.59
C LEU A 273 -7.27 -1.85 -4.51
N TRP A 274 -7.80 -2.29 -3.38
CA TRP A 274 -9.23 -2.42 -3.13
C TRP A 274 -9.55 -2.06 -1.68
N THR A 275 -10.83 -1.79 -1.41
CA THR A 275 -11.28 -1.49 -0.05
C THR A 275 -11.58 -2.79 0.67
N SER A 276 -11.00 -2.97 1.84
CA SER A 276 -11.25 -4.08 2.74
C SER A 276 -12.11 -3.61 3.91
N VAL A 277 -13.21 -4.31 4.18
CA VAL A 277 -14.12 -4.02 5.30
C VAL A 277 -14.02 -5.16 6.29
N LEU A 278 -13.66 -4.82 7.52
CA LEU A 278 -13.59 -5.78 8.61
C LEU A 278 -14.96 -5.83 9.24
N SER A 279 -15.69 -6.94 9.06
CA SER A 279 -17.02 -7.11 9.63
C SER A 279 -16.94 -7.32 11.15
N PRO A 280 -17.97 -6.92 11.93
CA PRO A 280 -18.05 -7.19 13.36
C PRO A 280 -17.94 -8.67 13.75
N ASP A 281 -18.32 -9.57 12.84
CA ASP A 281 -18.26 -11.03 13.00
C ASP A 281 -16.93 -11.65 12.55
N GLY A 282 -15.96 -10.82 12.15
CA GLY A 282 -14.63 -11.24 11.70
C GLY A 282 -14.54 -11.56 10.21
N GLU A 283 -15.64 -11.48 9.45
CA GLU A 283 -15.60 -11.65 8.00
C GLU A 283 -14.86 -10.48 7.31
N LEU A 284 -14.01 -10.81 6.33
CA LEU A 284 -13.38 -9.80 5.48
C LEU A 284 -14.20 -9.58 4.20
N ILE A 285 -14.83 -8.41 4.05
CA ILE A 285 -15.61 -8.06 2.86
C ILE A 285 -14.78 -7.19 1.93
N LEU A 286 -14.66 -7.61 0.67
CA LEU A 286 -13.83 -6.93 -0.33
C LEU A 286 -14.70 -6.10 -1.28
N LEU A 287 -14.38 -4.81 -1.45
CA LEU A 287 -15.13 -3.92 -2.31
C LEU A 287 -14.34 -3.52 -3.54
N ASP A 288 -14.88 -3.91 -4.69
CA ASP A 288 -14.36 -3.55 -6.01
C ASP A 288 -15.00 -2.23 -6.52
N ILE A 289 -14.33 -1.55 -7.44
CA ILE A 289 -14.74 -0.34 -8.17
C ILE A 289 -15.78 -0.61 -9.28
N LYS A 290 -16.53 -1.72 -9.17
CA LYS A 290 -17.61 -2.15 -10.08
C LYS A 290 -17.15 -2.54 -11.49
N ASP A 291 -15.87 -2.86 -11.69
CA ASP A 291 -15.43 -3.55 -12.91
C ASP A 291 -15.41 -5.09 -12.75
N GLY A 292 -15.55 -5.58 -11.51
CA GLY A 292 -15.61 -7.00 -11.18
C GLY A 292 -14.27 -7.72 -11.32
N LYS A 293 -13.17 -6.98 -11.54
CA LYS A 293 -11.86 -7.55 -11.78
C LYS A 293 -11.26 -8.20 -10.55
N LEU A 294 -11.55 -7.69 -9.34
CA LEU A 294 -10.90 -8.17 -8.13
C LEU A 294 -11.04 -9.68 -7.94
N ARG A 295 -12.25 -10.22 -8.17
CA ARG A 295 -12.52 -11.66 -8.05
C ARG A 295 -11.67 -12.51 -9.00
N ASN A 296 -11.38 -11.99 -10.19
CA ASN A 296 -10.55 -12.69 -11.17
C ASN A 296 -9.07 -12.59 -10.78
N LEU A 297 -8.63 -11.40 -10.34
CA LEU A 297 -7.24 -11.17 -9.93
C LEU A 297 -6.83 -12.02 -8.73
N LEU A 298 -7.74 -12.22 -7.77
CA LEU A 298 -7.50 -13.05 -6.58
C LEU A 298 -7.26 -14.53 -6.89
N GLN A 299 -7.55 -15.00 -8.11
CA GLN A 299 -7.36 -16.42 -8.45
C GLN A 299 -5.91 -16.72 -8.80
N ASN A 300 -5.26 -15.93 -9.66
CA ASN A 300 -3.91 -16.25 -10.17
C ASN A 300 -3.02 -15.01 -10.44
N SER A 301 -3.46 -13.80 -10.09
CA SER A 301 -2.77 -12.55 -10.45
C SER A 301 -2.11 -11.86 -9.25
N ILE A 302 -2.43 -12.29 -8.03
CA ILE A 302 -2.02 -11.64 -6.79
C ILE A 302 -1.08 -12.57 -6.02
N ALA A 303 0.17 -12.14 -5.87
CA ALA A 303 1.23 -12.93 -5.25
C ALA A 303 1.38 -12.69 -3.73
N LYS A 304 1.02 -11.49 -3.29
CA LYS A 304 1.06 -10.99 -1.90
C LYS A 304 -0.02 -9.93 -1.73
N VAL A 305 -0.54 -9.82 -0.51
CA VAL A 305 -1.48 -8.75 -0.13
C VAL A 305 -0.97 -8.02 1.10
N TYR A 306 -0.92 -6.70 0.99
CA TYR A 306 -0.60 -5.80 2.08
C TYR A 306 -1.80 -4.94 2.42
N ARG A 307 -1.96 -4.60 3.69
CA ARG A 307 -3.03 -3.72 4.19
C ARG A 307 -2.42 -2.44 4.74
N ARG A 308 -2.99 -1.29 4.38
CA ARG A 308 -2.67 -0.01 5.01
C ARG A 308 -3.09 -0.02 6.47
N THR A 309 -2.21 0.49 7.32
CA THR A 309 -2.46 0.72 8.75
C THR A 309 -2.33 2.20 9.05
N PHE A 310 -2.89 2.65 10.17
CA PHE A 310 -2.58 3.97 10.71
C PHE A 310 -1.38 3.91 11.66
N SER A 311 -1.25 2.80 12.40
CA SER A 311 -0.08 2.56 13.22
C SER A 311 1.13 2.13 12.39
N ASN A 312 2.31 2.52 12.87
CA ASN A 312 3.58 2.12 12.28
C ASN A 312 3.92 0.66 12.62
N ASP A 313 4.28 -0.14 11.62
CA ASP A 313 4.89 -1.45 11.87
C ASP A 313 6.41 -1.29 12.13
N THR A 314 6.77 -1.35 13.41
CA THR A 314 8.16 -1.31 13.87
C THR A 314 9.03 -2.47 13.38
N ASN A 315 8.43 -3.54 12.88
CA ASN A 315 9.14 -4.69 12.29
C ASN A 315 9.21 -4.63 10.76
N SER A 316 8.62 -3.61 10.13
CA SER A 316 8.69 -3.45 8.69
C SER A 316 10.13 -3.28 8.20
N LEU A 317 10.38 -3.57 6.92
CA LEU A 317 11.70 -3.33 6.33
C LEU A 317 12.10 -1.85 6.47
N PHE A 318 11.14 -0.95 6.30
CA PHE A 318 11.40 0.49 6.38
C PHE A 318 11.81 0.93 7.78
N ALA A 319 11.19 0.37 8.82
CA ALA A 319 11.52 0.66 10.21
C ALA A 319 12.88 0.07 10.64
N THR A 320 13.27 -1.08 10.08
CA THR A 320 14.47 -1.84 10.53
C THR A 320 15.73 -1.57 9.71
N LYS A 321 15.60 -1.03 8.50
CA LYS A 321 16.74 -0.74 7.63
C LYS A 321 17.50 0.51 8.07
N ASN A 322 18.76 0.61 7.66
CA ASN A 322 19.49 1.88 7.74
C ASN A 322 18.94 2.87 6.70
N ILE A 323 18.92 4.16 7.02
CA ILE A 323 18.35 5.19 6.14
C ILE A 323 19.09 5.30 4.79
N GLU A 324 20.39 4.99 4.78
CA GLU A 324 21.24 4.97 3.58
C GLU A 324 21.00 3.73 2.70
N GLU A 325 20.36 2.69 3.26
CA GLU A 325 20.11 1.44 2.56
C GLU A 325 18.93 1.61 1.60
N ASN A 326 19.23 1.46 0.31
CA ASN A 326 18.22 1.54 -0.73
C ASN A 326 17.38 0.27 -0.77
N THR A 327 16.07 0.42 -0.87
CA THR A 327 15.11 -0.69 -0.89
C THR A 327 14.08 -0.48 -2.01
N PRO A 328 13.38 -1.54 -2.45
CA PRO A 328 12.28 -1.40 -3.41
C PRO A 328 11.21 -0.40 -2.94
N LEU A 329 10.66 0.37 -3.88
CA LEU A 329 9.78 1.51 -3.58
C LEU A 329 8.51 1.15 -2.80
N PHE A 330 7.86 0.03 -3.11
CA PHE A 330 6.62 -0.36 -2.44
C PHE A 330 6.80 -0.70 -0.95
N MET A 331 8.06 -0.91 -0.52
CA MET A 331 8.42 -1.14 0.88
C MET A 331 8.82 0.15 1.60
N GLY A 332 8.76 1.29 0.92
CA GLY A 332 9.22 2.60 1.40
C GLY A 332 8.24 3.35 2.31
N ASP A 333 7.38 2.63 3.04
CA ASP A 333 6.37 3.21 3.93
C ASP A 333 6.39 2.51 5.30
N TYR A 334 5.95 3.22 6.34
CA TYR A 334 5.83 2.75 7.71
C TYR A 334 4.51 2.03 7.98
N ASN A 335 3.49 2.29 7.15
CA ASN A 335 2.09 2.10 7.52
C ASN A 335 1.41 1.02 6.69
N TYR A 336 2.01 -0.18 6.66
CA TYR A 336 1.39 -1.39 6.09
C TYR A 336 1.77 -2.66 6.85
N ILE A 337 0.93 -3.69 6.73
CA ILE A 337 1.19 -5.04 7.23
C ILE A 337 0.90 -6.09 6.15
N ASP A 338 1.60 -7.22 6.18
CA ASP A 338 1.32 -8.38 5.33
C ASP A 338 0.06 -9.11 5.82
N VAL A 339 -1.01 -9.09 5.02
CA VAL A 339 -2.29 -9.78 5.31
C VAL A 339 -2.55 -10.94 4.37
N SER A 340 -1.53 -11.40 3.64
CA SER A 340 -1.66 -12.47 2.63
C SER A 340 -2.33 -13.74 3.19
N LYS A 341 -2.10 -14.05 4.47
CA LYS A 341 -2.75 -15.18 5.15
C LYS A 341 -4.28 -15.05 5.23
N SER A 342 -4.80 -13.83 5.37
CA SER A 342 -6.25 -13.55 5.35
C SER A 342 -6.89 -13.83 3.98
N TYR A 343 -6.06 -13.99 2.94
CA TYR A 343 -6.45 -14.37 1.58
C TYR A 343 -6.15 -15.85 1.27
N ASN A 344 -5.90 -16.66 2.30
CA ASN A 344 -5.54 -18.08 2.21
C ASN A 344 -4.20 -18.37 1.51
N PHE A 345 -3.29 -17.40 1.47
CA PHE A 345 -1.94 -17.64 0.98
C PHE A 345 -1.11 -18.25 2.11
N ASN A 346 -0.70 -19.50 1.94
CA ASN A 346 -0.10 -20.30 3.01
C ASN A 346 1.25 -20.93 2.62
N SER A 347 1.69 -20.77 1.36
CA SER A 347 2.92 -21.39 0.90
C SER A 347 4.15 -20.63 1.40
N THR A 348 5.20 -21.39 1.69
CA THR A 348 6.50 -20.85 2.10
C THR A 348 7.58 -21.30 1.13
N PHE A 349 8.37 -20.35 0.65
CA PHE A 349 9.58 -20.62 -0.11
C PHE A 349 10.80 -20.40 0.78
N ILE A 350 11.67 -21.40 0.87
CA ILE A 350 12.95 -21.32 1.57
C ILE A 350 14.07 -21.23 0.52
N SER A 351 14.68 -20.06 0.38
CA SER A 351 15.86 -19.88 -0.45
C SER A 351 17.10 -20.33 0.32
N LYS A 352 17.93 -21.14 -0.36
CA LYS A 352 19.29 -21.47 0.07
C LYS A 352 20.24 -20.68 -0.82
N SER A 353 20.71 -19.54 -0.34
CA SER A 353 21.62 -18.69 -1.10
C SER A 353 22.83 -18.35 -0.25
N ASP A 354 24.03 -18.52 -0.80
CA ASP A 354 25.32 -18.18 -0.16
C ASP A 354 25.60 -16.67 -0.21
N THR A 355 24.57 -15.86 -0.42
CA THR A 355 24.68 -14.40 -0.46
C THR A 355 24.91 -13.82 0.94
N PHE A 356 25.78 -12.82 1.04
CA PHE A 356 26.00 -12.05 2.26
C PHE A 356 25.06 -10.83 2.38
N ASN A 357 24.10 -10.68 1.46
CA ASN A 357 23.15 -9.57 1.53
C ASN A 357 22.22 -9.76 2.73
N LYS A 358 22.07 -8.71 3.55
CA LYS A 358 21.24 -8.70 4.76
C LYS A 358 19.77 -8.94 4.45
N TYR A 359 19.28 -8.32 3.38
CA TYR A 359 17.91 -8.48 2.90
C TYR A 359 17.90 -9.13 1.53
N LEU A 360 16.97 -10.06 1.36
CA LEU A 360 16.61 -10.60 0.06
C LEU A 360 15.16 -10.37 -0.25
N TYR A 361 14.85 -10.47 -1.53
CA TYR A 361 13.54 -10.16 -2.06
C TYR A 361 13.03 -11.29 -2.96
N LEU A 362 11.72 -11.42 -3.03
CA LEU A 362 11.04 -12.28 -3.98
C LEU A 362 10.25 -11.38 -4.94
N SER A 363 10.44 -11.58 -6.24
CA SER A 363 9.88 -10.74 -7.29
C SER A 363 8.88 -11.47 -8.18
N VAL A 364 8.01 -10.72 -8.84
CA VAL A 364 7.18 -11.16 -9.97
C VAL A 364 7.47 -10.32 -11.21
N TYR A 365 7.11 -10.78 -12.41
CA TYR A 365 7.35 -10.04 -13.65
C TYR A 365 6.24 -9.02 -13.92
N ASN A 366 6.59 -7.74 -13.97
CA ASN A 366 5.62 -6.66 -14.14
C ASN A 366 6.30 -5.43 -14.79
N TYR A 367 5.65 -4.85 -15.81
CA TYR A 367 6.19 -3.77 -16.65
C TYR A 367 7.60 -4.10 -17.21
N GLY A 368 7.75 -5.30 -17.77
CA GLY A 368 9.00 -5.74 -18.40
C GLY A 368 10.16 -5.99 -17.43
N GLN A 369 9.90 -6.03 -16.13
CA GLN A 369 10.92 -6.11 -15.08
C GLN A 369 10.52 -7.06 -13.96
N TRP A 370 11.50 -7.66 -13.30
CA TRP A 370 11.28 -8.37 -12.04
C TRP A 370 11.10 -7.37 -10.90
N LYS A 371 9.86 -7.20 -10.45
CA LYS A 371 9.48 -6.29 -9.36
C LYS A 371 9.41 -7.04 -8.04
N PRO A 372 10.18 -6.64 -7.02
CA PRO A 372 10.06 -7.19 -5.67
C PRO A 372 8.62 -7.04 -5.16
N ILE A 373 8.11 -8.06 -4.47
CA ILE A 373 6.78 -8.10 -3.84
C ILE A 373 6.81 -8.66 -2.42
N ALA A 374 7.92 -9.27 -1.99
CA ALA A 374 8.17 -9.71 -0.61
C ALA A 374 9.66 -9.55 -0.27
N TRP A 375 9.97 -9.48 1.02
CA TRP A 375 11.33 -9.46 1.56
C TRP A 375 11.47 -10.46 2.71
N SER A 376 12.72 -10.79 3.04
CA SER A 376 13.06 -11.54 4.24
C SER A 376 14.50 -11.23 4.67
N LEU A 377 14.79 -11.40 5.96
CA LEU A 377 16.14 -11.28 6.50
C LEU A 377 16.96 -12.52 6.16
N ASN A 378 18.24 -12.30 5.94
CA ASN A 378 19.20 -13.38 5.80
C ASN A 378 19.75 -13.80 7.16
N GLU A 379 19.16 -14.87 7.72
CA GLU A 379 19.60 -15.48 8.97
C GLU A 379 20.34 -16.79 8.66
N ASN A 380 21.67 -16.79 8.79
CA ASN A 380 22.51 -17.97 8.58
C ASN A 380 22.28 -18.69 7.22
N SER A 381 22.13 -17.93 6.14
CA SER A 381 21.92 -18.47 4.77
C SER A 381 20.61 -19.25 4.57
N GLN A 382 19.65 -19.12 5.49
CA GLN A 382 18.28 -19.62 5.32
C GLN A 382 17.29 -18.46 5.30
N ILE A 383 16.50 -18.39 4.22
CA ILE A 383 15.67 -17.23 3.94
C ILE A 383 14.29 -17.70 3.58
N ALA A 384 13.34 -17.44 4.47
CA ALA A 384 11.95 -17.86 4.32
C ALA A 384 11.08 -16.69 3.85
N PHE A 385 10.40 -16.89 2.73
CA PHE A 385 9.33 -16.02 2.26
C PHE A 385 8.00 -16.73 2.55
N ASN A 386 7.20 -16.15 3.45
CA ASN A 386 5.97 -16.76 3.94
C ASN A 386 4.72 -16.16 3.28
N ASN A 387 3.60 -16.87 3.44
CA ASN A 387 2.26 -16.47 3.00
C ASN A 387 2.24 -16.11 1.50
N LEU A 388 2.78 -16.99 0.66
CA LEU A 388 2.81 -16.85 -0.80
C LEU A 388 1.59 -17.55 -1.42
N ALA A 389 1.15 -17.03 -2.56
CA ALA A 389 0.16 -17.68 -3.40
C ALA A 389 0.80 -18.81 -4.22
N ASP A 390 0.05 -19.88 -4.44
CA ASP A 390 0.47 -20.96 -5.34
C ASP A 390 0.26 -20.58 -6.81
N ASN A 391 0.95 -21.30 -7.69
CA ASN A 391 0.89 -21.14 -9.16
C ASN A 391 1.28 -19.75 -9.66
N ILE A 392 2.06 -19.01 -8.86
CA ILE A 392 2.67 -17.74 -9.25
C ILE A 392 4.14 -17.97 -9.61
N LEU A 393 4.60 -17.33 -10.68
CA LEU A 393 6.00 -17.32 -11.08
C LEU A 393 6.77 -16.25 -10.29
N TYR A 394 7.72 -16.71 -9.50
CA TYR A 394 8.58 -15.91 -8.65
C TYR A 394 10.02 -15.91 -9.14
N LEU A 395 10.78 -14.86 -8.80
CA LEU A 395 12.24 -14.84 -8.91
C LEU A 395 12.86 -14.33 -7.61
N PRO A 396 13.72 -15.13 -6.96
CA PRO A 396 14.54 -14.65 -5.85
C PRO A 396 15.59 -13.65 -6.36
N VAL A 397 15.65 -12.47 -5.73
CA VAL A 397 16.56 -11.38 -6.14
C VAL A 397 17.20 -10.71 -4.94
N LYS A 398 18.37 -10.11 -5.18
CA LYS A 398 18.91 -9.03 -4.34
C LYS A 398 18.59 -7.68 -4.97
N TRP A 399 18.55 -6.64 -4.15
CA TRP A 399 18.34 -5.27 -4.63
C TRP A 399 19.67 -4.52 -4.69
N GLN A 400 20.04 -4.01 -5.85
CA GLN A 400 21.29 -3.28 -6.03
C GLN A 400 21.14 -2.22 -7.13
N LYS A 401 21.59 -0.99 -6.86
CA LYS A 401 21.53 0.15 -7.81
C LYS A 401 20.12 0.35 -8.41
N ASN A 402 19.08 0.33 -7.58
CA ASN A 402 17.67 0.48 -7.98
C ASN A 402 17.17 -0.61 -8.96
N ARG A 403 17.78 -1.80 -8.95
CA ARG A 403 17.41 -2.91 -9.83
C ARG A 403 17.41 -4.23 -9.06
N SER A 404 16.54 -5.13 -9.49
CA SER A 404 16.52 -6.52 -9.08
C SER A 404 17.62 -7.29 -9.80
N ILE A 405 18.48 -7.97 -9.05
CA ILE A 405 19.50 -8.87 -9.59
C ILE A 405 19.15 -10.28 -9.13
N ALA A 406 18.99 -11.19 -10.09
CA ALA A 406 18.72 -12.60 -9.82
C ALA A 406 19.83 -13.22 -8.97
N ILE A 407 19.44 -14.05 -8.01
CA ILE A 407 20.35 -14.82 -7.16
C ILE A 407 20.09 -16.33 -7.25
N ASP A 408 18.98 -16.71 -7.87
CA ASP A 408 18.55 -18.08 -8.11
C ASP A 408 17.69 -18.10 -9.39
N TYR A 409 17.26 -19.28 -9.81
CA TYR A 409 16.39 -19.46 -10.95
C TYR A 409 14.94 -19.03 -10.65
N PRO A 410 14.17 -18.60 -11.66
CA PRO A 410 12.73 -18.41 -11.53
C PRO A 410 12.06 -19.72 -11.09
N LEU A 411 10.98 -19.60 -10.33
CA LEU A 411 10.30 -20.74 -9.73
C LEU A 411 8.79 -20.56 -9.62
N ILE A 412 8.06 -21.66 -9.63
CA ILE A 412 6.65 -21.72 -9.24
C ILE A 412 6.51 -22.57 -7.99
N LEU A 413 5.66 -22.11 -7.07
CA LEU A 413 5.22 -22.87 -5.91
C LEU A 413 3.90 -23.58 -6.23
N LYS A 414 3.83 -24.87 -5.91
CA LYS A 414 2.60 -25.65 -6.02
C LYS A 414 2.56 -26.73 -4.95
N ASP A 415 1.57 -26.67 -4.06
CA ASP A 415 1.42 -27.65 -2.97
C ASP A 415 2.70 -27.80 -2.11
N ASN A 416 3.36 -26.69 -1.78
CA ASN A 416 4.68 -26.62 -1.12
C ASN A 416 5.84 -27.29 -1.88
N LYS A 417 5.67 -27.63 -3.15
CA LYS A 417 6.75 -28.05 -4.04
C LYS A 417 7.23 -26.87 -4.87
N VAL A 418 8.53 -26.84 -5.13
CA VAL A 418 9.18 -25.81 -5.94
C VAL A 418 9.52 -26.42 -7.30
N GLU A 419 9.04 -25.79 -8.37
CA GLU A 419 9.41 -26.09 -9.75
C GLU A 419 10.30 -24.96 -10.27
N TYR A 420 11.53 -25.26 -10.67
CA TYR A 420 12.51 -24.27 -11.14
C TYR A 420 12.62 -24.23 -12.66
N PHE A 421 12.65 -23.02 -13.21
CA PHE A 421 12.95 -22.74 -14.61
C PHE A 421 14.45 -22.55 -14.80
N LYS A 422 15.15 -23.67 -14.97
CA LYS A 422 16.58 -23.74 -15.23
C LYS A 422 16.82 -24.33 -16.61
N VAL A 423 17.54 -23.58 -17.45
CA VAL A 423 17.94 -24.01 -18.80
C VAL A 423 18.46 -25.44 -18.76
N SER A 424 17.84 -26.29 -19.56
CA SER A 424 18.27 -27.66 -19.81
C SER A 424 19.17 -27.71 -21.05
N GLY A 425 19.93 -28.80 -21.22
CA GLY A 425 20.68 -29.04 -22.46
C GLY A 425 19.81 -29.50 -23.64
N ALA A 426 18.50 -29.66 -23.45
CA ALA A 426 17.57 -30.05 -24.49
C ALA A 426 16.98 -28.82 -25.19
N TYR A 427 16.53 -29.00 -26.42
CA TYR A 427 15.79 -27.99 -27.18
C TYR A 427 14.38 -28.49 -27.46
N GLU A 428 13.41 -27.59 -27.43
CA GLU A 428 12.00 -27.90 -27.67
C GLU A 428 11.49 -27.11 -28.88
N PRO A 429 10.91 -27.78 -29.90
CA PRO A 429 10.29 -27.10 -31.02
C PRO A 429 8.99 -26.42 -30.55
N VAL A 430 8.82 -25.16 -30.92
CA VAL A 430 7.64 -24.36 -30.55
C VAL A 430 7.09 -23.61 -31.76
N LYS A 431 5.77 -23.42 -31.75
CA LYS A 431 5.06 -22.53 -32.66
C LYS A 431 4.74 -21.22 -31.93
N LEU A 432 5.42 -20.14 -32.29
CA LEU A 432 5.17 -18.82 -31.72
C LEU A 432 4.03 -18.12 -32.47
N THR A 433 3.03 -17.65 -31.73
CA THR A 433 1.90 -16.88 -32.26
C THR A 433 1.62 -15.62 -31.45
N ASN A 434 2.07 -15.57 -30.20
CA ASN A 434 1.73 -14.54 -29.23
C ASN A 434 2.96 -14.01 -28.52
N TYR A 435 2.96 -12.73 -28.17
CA TYR A 435 3.95 -12.13 -27.25
C TYR A 435 3.35 -11.88 -25.86
N SER A 436 2.04 -12.05 -25.70
CA SER A 436 1.32 -12.02 -24.42
C SER A 436 -0.01 -12.78 -24.54
N PRO A 437 -0.76 -13.00 -23.43
CA PRO A 437 -2.05 -13.69 -23.48
C PRO A 437 -3.06 -13.08 -24.48
N LYS A 438 -2.97 -11.76 -24.71
CA LYS A 438 -3.85 -11.01 -25.61
C LYS A 438 -3.13 -10.44 -26.84
N GLY A 439 -1.80 -10.37 -26.79
CA GLY A 439 -0.96 -9.82 -27.85
C GLY A 439 -0.54 -10.88 -28.85
N LYS A 440 -0.96 -10.72 -30.10
CA LYS A 440 -0.57 -11.59 -31.21
C LYS A 440 0.58 -10.97 -31.98
N LEU A 441 1.49 -11.81 -32.46
CA LEU A 441 2.50 -11.40 -33.43
C LEU A 441 1.78 -10.94 -34.72
N LYS A 442 2.27 -9.86 -35.31
CA LYS A 442 1.68 -9.22 -36.49
C LYS A 442 2.57 -9.42 -37.69
N ALA A 443 1.92 -9.66 -38.82
CA ALA A 443 2.57 -9.81 -40.10
C ALA A 443 3.47 -8.62 -40.44
N ASN A 444 4.67 -8.91 -40.94
CA ASN A 444 5.67 -7.95 -41.39
C ASN A 444 6.31 -7.09 -40.28
N GLU A 445 6.06 -7.39 -39.01
CA GLU A 445 6.79 -6.80 -37.89
C GLU A 445 8.04 -7.63 -37.54
N GLU A 446 9.06 -6.96 -37.03
CA GLU A 446 10.29 -7.55 -36.51
C GLU A 446 10.19 -7.72 -34.99
N TYR A 447 10.67 -8.86 -34.52
CA TYR A 447 10.64 -9.27 -33.12
C TYR A 447 11.99 -9.82 -32.71
N ASP A 448 12.32 -9.64 -31.44
CA ASP A 448 13.44 -10.30 -30.79
C ASP A 448 12.91 -11.33 -29.80
N ILE A 449 13.46 -12.54 -29.83
CA ILE A 449 13.16 -13.56 -28.82
C ILE A 449 14.36 -13.78 -27.89
N TYR A 450 14.07 -13.79 -26.59
CA TYR A 450 15.05 -13.97 -25.53
C TYR A 450 14.70 -15.20 -24.69
N TYR A 451 15.71 -15.83 -24.10
CA TYR A 451 15.55 -16.78 -23.00
C TYR A 451 16.18 -16.24 -21.71
N TRP A 452 15.72 -16.75 -20.58
CA TRP A 452 16.24 -16.40 -19.27
C TRP A 452 17.35 -17.36 -18.83
N ASP A 453 18.48 -16.81 -18.40
CA ASP A 453 19.54 -17.52 -17.67
C ASP A 453 20.30 -16.53 -16.79
N PHE A 454 19.72 -16.22 -15.62
CA PHE A 454 20.06 -15.10 -14.71
C PHE A 454 19.94 -13.69 -15.31
N GLU A 455 19.93 -13.58 -16.63
CA GLU A 455 19.66 -12.40 -17.44
C GLU A 455 18.92 -12.79 -18.72
N TRP A 456 18.38 -11.80 -19.42
CA TRP A 456 17.76 -12.02 -20.73
C TRP A 456 18.82 -12.14 -21.81
N LYS A 457 18.92 -13.32 -22.43
CA LYS A 457 19.86 -13.62 -23.52
C LYS A 457 19.11 -13.68 -24.84
N LEU A 458 19.54 -12.89 -25.83
CA LEU A 458 18.97 -12.90 -27.18
C LEU A 458 19.23 -14.26 -27.83
N ILE A 459 18.20 -14.83 -28.44
CA ILE A 459 18.30 -16.03 -29.28
C ILE A 459 18.50 -15.59 -30.73
N GLU A 460 17.49 -14.90 -31.27
CA GLU A 460 17.55 -14.31 -32.60
C GLU A 460 16.51 -13.20 -32.78
N SER A 461 16.69 -12.42 -33.84
CA SER A 461 15.71 -11.46 -34.35
C SER A 461 15.03 -12.06 -35.58
N PHE A 462 13.70 -11.97 -35.65
CA PHE A 462 12.92 -12.57 -36.74
C PHE A 462 11.80 -11.65 -37.22
N LYS A 463 11.43 -11.81 -38.49
CA LYS A 463 10.26 -11.15 -39.08
C LYS A 463 9.08 -12.13 -39.09
N PHE A 464 7.96 -11.74 -38.48
CA PHE A 464 6.80 -12.61 -38.41
C PHE A 464 6.03 -12.61 -39.75
N THR A 465 5.82 -13.81 -40.31
CA THR A 465 4.96 -14.04 -41.48
C THR A 465 3.53 -14.32 -41.02
N ASN A 466 2.54 -14.24 -41.93
CA ASN A 466 1.10 -14.21 -41.59
C ASN A 466 0.55 -15.40 -40.77
N ASP A 467 1.33 -16.48 -40.58
CA ASP A 467 0.81 -17.75 -40.07
C ASP A 467 1.38 -18.11 -38.68
N ALA A 468 2.70 -18.34 -38.59
CA ALA A 468 3.42 -18.64 -37.35
C ALA A 468 4.92 -18.61 -37.55
N TYR A 469 5.67 -18.47 -36.46
CA TYR A 469 7.12 -18.64 -36.46
C TYR A 469 7.51 -19.91 -35.71
N HIS A 470 8.19 -20.82 -36.41
CA HIS A 470 8.66 -22.09 -35.86
C HIS A 470 10.13 -21.98 -35.50
N ILE A 471 10.47 -22.32 -34.26
CA ILE A 471 11.84 -22.21 -33.72
C ILE A 471 12.08 -23.32 -32.70
N GLU A 472 13.33 -23.71 -32.51
CA GLU A 472 13.76 -24.57 -31.41
C GLU A 472 14.33 -23.72 -30.26
N LEU A 473 13.76 -23.85 -29.06
CA LEU A 473 14.16 -23.05 -27.90
C LEU A 473 14.84 -23.91 -26.82
N PRO A 474 15.82 -23.37 -26.05
CA PRO A 474 16.44 -24.09 -24.94
C PRO A 474 15.40 -24.50 -23.90
N GLY A 475 15.23 -25.78 -23.61
CA GLY A 475 14.13 -26.30 -22.76
C GLY A 475 14.25 -25.93 -21.28
N ASN A 476 13.12 -26.03 -20.57
CA ASN A 476 12.98 -25.76 -19.12
C ASN A 476 13.41 -24.34 -18.66
N THR A 477 13.15 -23.31 -19.47
CA THR A 477 13.38 -21.91 -19.07
C THR A 477 12.19 -21.00 -19.44
N LEU A 478 12.35 -19.71 -19.15
CA LEU A 478 11.41 -18.66 -19.53
C LEU A 478 11.88 -17.94 -20.78
N TYR A 479 10.92 -17.44 -21.54
CA TYR A 479 11.14 -16.65 -22.75
C TYR A 479 10.35 -15.35 -22.70
N ARG A 480 10.78 -14.40 -23.50
CA ARG A 480 10.01 -13.20 -23.85
C ARG A 480 10.22 -12.87 -25.32
N ILE A 481 9.20 -12.30 -25.93
CA ILE A 481 9.26 -11.78 -27.29
C ILE A 481 9.02 -10.28 -27.18
N ASN A 482 9.98 -9.49 -27.65
CA ASN A 482 9.90 -8.04 -27.66
C ASN A 482 9.74 -7.51 -29.09
N ASN A 483 9.12 -6.34 -29.24
CA ASN A 483 9.28 -5.49 -30.42
C ASN A 483 9.49 -4.04 -29.95
N ASN A 484 9.88 -3.13 -30.85
CA ASN A 484 10.10 -1.73 -30.49
C ASN A 484 8.79 -0.90 -30.41
N ASP A 485 7.61 -1.53 -30.32
CA ASP A 485 6.31 -0.84 -30.21
C ASP A 485 6.06 -0.45 -28.74
N PRO A 486 5.76 0.82 -28.43
CA PRO A 486 5.46 1.23 -27.06
C PRO A 486 4.19 0.58 -26.47
N PHE A 487 3.30 0.05 -27.30
CA PHE A 487 2.14 -0.74 -26.87
C PHE A 487 2.43 -2.23 -26.71
N HIS A 488 3.69 -2.64 -26.83
CA HIS A 488 4.10 -4.01 -26.67
C HIS A 488 4.16 -4.40 -25.22
N TYR A 489 3.00 -4.77 -24.69
CA TYR A 489 2.89 -5.37 -23.37
C TYR A 489 3.31 -6.84 -23.41
N GLU A 490 4.60 -7.07 -23.57
CA GLU A 490 5.17 -8.42 -23.51
C GLU A 490 4.91 -9.08 -22.15
N ARG A 491 4.65 -10.38 -22.20
CA ARG A 491 4.61 -11.24 -21.03
C ARG A 491 5.61 -12.37 -21.20
N ILE A 492 6.17 -12.79 -20.09
CA ILE A 492 7.06 -13.94 -20.06
C ILE A 492 6.24 -15.22 -20.20
N PHE A 493 6.82 -16.24 -20.81
CA PHE A 493 6.17 -17.54 -20.98
C PHE A 493 7.17 -18.68 -20.85
N SER A 494 6.66 -19.87 -20.54
CA SER A 494 7.38 -21.13 -20.70
C SER A 494 6.78 -21.93 -21.87
N ILE A 495 7.44 -22.99 -22.27
CA ILE A 495 6.89 -23.97 -23.21
C ILE A 495 6.36 -25.15 -22.42
N LYS A 496 5.14 -25.59 -22.75
CA LYS A 496 4.59 -26.84 -22.26
C LYS A 496 3.90 -27.57 -23.40
N ASN A 497 4.36 -28.78 -23.71
CA ASN A 497 3.85 -29.59 -24.82
C ASN A 497 3.86 -28.86 -26.18
N GLY A 498 4.87 -28.02 -26.43
CA GLY A 498 5.00 -27.25 -27.68
C GLY A 498 4.12 -25.99 -27.76
N GLU A 499 3.40 -25.64 -26.68
CA GLU A 499 2.55 -24.44 -26.60
C GLU A 499 3.11 -23.40 -25.61
N GLN A 500 2.81 -22.13 -25.88
CA GLN A 500 3.20 -21.00 -25.02
C GLN A 500 2.29 -20.95 -23.77
N LEU A 501 2.89 -21.04 -22.59
CA LEU A 501 2.22 -20.82 -21.30
C LEU A 501 2.69 -19.51 -20.68
N PHE A 502 1.85 -18.49 -20.73
CA PHE A 502 2.18 -17.15 -20.22
C PHE A 502 2.06 -17.02 -18.71
N TYR A 503 2.91 -16.16 -18.15
CA TYR A 503 2.91 -15.75 -16.75
C TYR A 503 2.94 -14.25 -16.61
#